data_AF-A0A7V9NT37-F1
#
_entry.id   AF-A0A7V9NT37-F1
#
_cell.length_a   1.000
_cell.length_b   1.000
_cell.length_c   1.000
_cell.angle_alpha   90.00
_cell.angle_beta   90.00
_cell.angle_gamma   90.00
#
_symmetry.space_group_name_H-M   'P 1'
#
loop_
_entity.id
_entity.type
_entity.pdbx_description
1 polymer ?
#
loop_
_entity_poly.entity_id
_entity_poly.type
_entity_poly.pdbx_seq_one_letter_code
_entity_poly.pdbx_strand_id
1 'polypeptide(L)' 'DKDKGLSAGEKRMLQKARQILVSELTFAIGVSEEEAEERLDSELP' A
#
# COMPACT_ATOMS: atom_id res chain seq x y z
N ASP A 1 -4.68 9.81 -11.14
CA ASP A 1 -4.94 11.11 -10.49
C ASP A 1 -4.50 11.22 -9.02
N LYS A 2 -4.37 10.13 -8.24
CA LYS A 2 -3.92 10.15 -6.82
C LYS A 2 -2.60 10.89 -6.53
N ASP A 3 -1.72 10.96 -7.52
CA ASP A 3 -0.39 11.58 -7.40
C ASP A 3 -0.36 13.09 -7.66
N LYS A 4 -1.48 13.70 -8.06
CA LYS A 4 -1.54 15.14 -8.30
C LYS A 4 -1.65 15.86 -6.96
N GLY A 5 -0.51 16.32 -6.46
CA GLY A 5 -0.41 17.13 -5.24
C GLY A 5 0.67 16.69 -4.26
N LEU A 6 1.20 15.46 -4.40
CA LEU A 6 2.27 14.96 -3.56
C LEU A 6 3.64 15.40 -4.09
N SER A 7 4.47 15.97 -3.22
CA SER A 7 5.90 16.15 -3.47
C SER A 7 6.61 14.81 -3.65
N ALA A 8 7.82 14.83 -4.21
CA ALA A 8 8.62 13.62 -4.37
C ALA A 8 8.91 12.91 -3.03
N GLY A 9 9.03 13.66 -1.94
CA GLY A 9 9.21 13.11 -0.59
C GLY A 9 7.96 12.40 -0.09
N GLU A 10 6.79 13.03 -0.25
CA GLU A 10 5.52 12.45 0.18
C GLU A 10 5.15 11.20 -0.63
N LYS A 11 5.45 11.18 -1.94
CA LYS A 11 5.29 9.95 -2.75
C LYS A 11 6.12 8.79 -2.22
N ARG A 12 7.40 9.03 -1.89
CA ARG A 12 8.26 8.00 -1.31
C ARG A 12 7.76 7.54 0.05
N MET A 13 7.30 8.46 0.89
CA MET A 13 6.75 8.12 2.20
C MET A 13 5.47 7.28 2.07
N LEU A 14 4.57 7.66 1.17
CA LEU A 14 3.34 6.92 0.88
C LEU A 14 3.64 5.51 0.37
N GLN A 15 4.56 5.37 -0.59
CA GLN A 15 4.99 4.06 -1.10
C GLN A 15 5.55 3.17 0.02
N LYS A 16 6.38 3.73 0.90
CA LYS A 16 6.96 2.98 2.01
C LYS A 16 5.91 2.56 3.05
N ALA A 17 4.97 3.45 3.37
CA ALA A 17 3.86 3.13 4.26
C ALA A 17 2.97 2.02 3.66
N ARG A 18 2.71 2.07 2.35
CA ARG A 18 1.96 1.03 1.63
C ARG A 18 2.64 -0.33 1.72
N GLN A 19 3.96 -0.39 1.51
CA GLN A 19 4.72 -1.64 1.62
C GLN A 19 4.69 -2.23 3.04
N ILE A 20 4.83 -1.39 4.07
CA ILE A 20 4.72 -1.86 5.47
C ILE A 20 3.33 -2.47 5.70
N LEU A 21 2.27 -1.80 5.26
CA LEU A 21 0.91 -2.30 5.44
C LEU A 21 0.65 -3.63 4.71
N VAL A 22 1.15 -3.79 3.48
CA VAL A 22 1.08 -5.05 2.72
C VAL A 22 1.80 -6.19 3.45
N SER A 23 2.99 -5.91 3.99
CA SER A 23 3.74 -6.86 4.82
C SER A 23 2.93 -7.27 6.05
N GLU A 24 2.38 -6.32 6.81
CA GLU A 24 1.55 -6.62 7.98
C GLU A 24 0.30 -7.43 7.63
N LEU A 25 -0.36 -7.14 6.50
CA LEU A 25 -1.52 -7.91 6.03
C LEU A 25 -1.14 -9.35 5.69
N THR A 26 -0.03 -9.54 4.98
CA THR A 26 0.51 -10.86 4.65
C THR A 26 0.71 -11.70 5.92
N PHE A 27 1.32 -11.12 6.96
CA PHE A 27 1.53 -11.81 8.24
C PHE A 27 0.24 -12.01 9.06
N ALA A 28 -0.64 -11.00 9.10
CA ALA A 28 -1.81 -11.02 9.98
C ALA A 28 -2.92 -11.97 9.50
N ILE A 29 -3.12 -12.09 8.19
CA ILE A 29 -4.21 -12.88 7.61
C ILE A 29 -3.74 -14.04 6.71
N GLY A 30 -2.43 -14.24 6.54
CA GLY A 30 -1.86 -15.41 5.90
C GLY A 30 -2.12 -15.50 4.39
N VAL A 31 -2.12 -14.35 3.70
CA VAL A 31 -2.32 -14.23 2.25
C VAL A 31 -1.00 -13.92 1.54
N SER A 32 -0.94 -14.03 0.22
CA SER A 32 0.25 -13.59 -0.54
C SER A 32 0.37 -12.06 -0.55
N GLU A 33 1.57 -11.54 -0.82
CA GLU A 33 1.76 -10.09 -1.01
C GLU A 33 0.86 -9.54 -2.12
N GLU A 34 0.70 -10.29 -3.22
CA GLU A 34 -0.13 -9.90 -4.37
C GLU A 34 -1.62 -9.82 -3.97
N GLU A 35 -2.13 -10.78 -3.21
CA GLU A 35 -3.50 -10.74 -2.69
C GLU A 35 -3.68 -9.61 -1.65
N ALA A 36 -2.67 -9.34 -0.81
CA ALA A 36 -2.70 -8.23 0.12
C ALA A 36 -2.70 -6.87 -0.59
N GLU A 37 -1.95 -6.73 -1.69
CA GLU A 37 -1.96 -5.52 -2.53
C GLU A 37 -3.30 -5.30 -3.21
N GLU A 38 -3.90 -6.34 -3.79
CA GLU A 38 -5.23 -6.26 -4.42
C GLU A 38 -6.30 -5.84 -3.40
N ARG A 39 -6.29 -6.45 -2.21
CA ARG A 39 -7.20 -6.06 -1.10
C ARG A 39 -7.00 -4.60 -0.72
N LEU A 40 -5.75 -4.17 -0.59
CA LEU A 40 -5.43 -2.80 -0.22
C LEU A 40 -5.92 -1.80 -1.27
N ASP A 41 -5.77 -2.10 -2.56
CA ASP A 41 -6.28 -1.25 -3.65
C ASP A 41 -7.81 -1.27 -3.75
N SER A 42 -8.46 -2.38 -3.42
CA SER A 42 -9.92 -2.48 -3.42
C SER A 42 -10.60 -1.64 -2.33
N GLU A 43 -9.94 -1.48 -1.17
CA GLU A 43 -10.45 -0.74 -0.01
C GLU A 43 -9.98 0.74 0.01
N LEU A 44 -8.86 1.07 -0.64
CA LEU A 44 -8.32 2.42 -0.71
C LEU A 44 -8.35 2.96 -2.16
N PRO A 45 -9.45 3.61 -2.58
CA PRO A 45 -9.65 4.11 -3.94
C PRO A 45 -8.81 5.33 -4.28
#